data_AF-A0A438NI62-F1
#
_entry.id   AF-A0A438NI62-F1
#
_cell.length_a   1.000
_cell.length_b   1.000
_cell.length_c   1.000
_cell.angle_alpha   90.00
_cell.angle_beta   90.00
_cell.angle_gamma   90.00
#
_symmetry.space_group_name_H-M   'P 1'
#
loop_
_entity.id
_entity.type
_entity.pdbx_description
1 polymer ?
#
loop_
_entity_poly.entity_id
_entity_poly.type
_entity_poly.pdbx_seq_one_letter_code
_entity_poly.pdbx_strand_id
1 'polypeptide(L)'
;MLGFEPIPDLSTYDLHNLSTLNSHGSGVYLTSANTTSYADWLYGETPDNFGVLHNSTACAVVVVEKSPQEVDAFYFYFYSFNEGADITKVVPPLERLFPDAKPGQSFGNHVGDWEHNMIRFRDAKPVGVYFSQHTSGKACLWDDETCMSKRGDRPVVFSARGSHANYPSEGSHVHDVALIDIADEGRIWDPVQPAYYYHYDPATQVFTPADSATKVVDWLRFDGAWGDKKYQDTDPRQTTVPYFGLKKFEDGPNGPKFKQLVRKGLMPDHRPKDPMMKVLVRWYLSWYGCCLKGWNPWVVIISLLLVFVLLIALTVFAVKRLKPRVKRWVGNRLNRKAKPEQNEVQLRLLDPDRAEEDM
;
A
#
# COMPACT_ATOMS: atom_id res chain seq x y z
N MET A 1 11.29 -20.63 -9.53
CA MET A 1 12.18 -21.09 -8.45
C MET A 1 11.43 -21.13 -7.12
N LEU A 2 11.86 -22.01 -6.21
CA LEU A 2 11.45 -22.04 -4.80
C LEU A 2 12.68 -21.72 -3.95
N GLY A 3 12.70 -20.55 -3.31
CA GLY A 3 13.82 -20.21 -2.41
C GLY A 3 15.22 -20.18 -3.08
N PHE A 4 15.30 -19.68 -4.32
CA PHE A 4 16.47 -19.65 -5.21
C PHE A 4 16.86 -20.98 -5.86
N GLU A 5 16.14 -22.07 -5.59
CA GLU A 5 16.33 -23.34 -6.28
C GLU A 5 15.37 -23.46 -7.47
N PRO A 6 15.83 -23.94 -8.65
CA PRO A 6 14.96 -24.20 -9.78
C PRO A 6 13.95 -25.31 -9.44
N ILE A 7 12.71 -25.13 -9.89
CA ILE A 7 11.73 -26.23 -9.90
C ILE A 7 12.10 -27.09 -11.12
N PRO A 8 12.33 -28.41 -10.97
CA PRO A 8 12.69 -29.28 -12.08
C PRO A 8 11.65 -29.23 -13.22
N ASP A 9 12.11 -29.48 -14.45
CA ASP A 9 11.28 -29.53 -15.66
C ASP A 9 10.61 -28.19 -16.07
N LEU A 10 11.43 -27.15 -16.27
CA LEU A 10 10.96 -25.83 -16.73
C LEU A 10 10.34 -25.83 -18.15
N SER A 11 10.50 -26.92 -18.92
CA SER A 11 10.11 -27.00 -20.33
C SER A 11 8.60 -27.09 -20.55
N THR A 12 7.83 -27.30 -19.48
CA THR A 12 6.39 -27.56 -19.56
C THR A 12 5.52 -26.38 -19.16
N TYR A 13 6.07 -25.27 -18.69
CA TYR A 13 5.26 -24.18 -18.10
C TYR A 13 5.09 -23.00 -19.05
N ASP A 14 3.84 -22.63 -19.28
CA ASP A 14 3.44 -21.44 -20.01
C ASP A 14 2.19 -20.81 -19.37
N LEU A 15 1.62 -19.79 -20.01
CA LEU A 15 0.43 -19.11 -19.49
C LEU A 15 -0.82 -20.02 -19.43
N HIS A 16 -0.85 -21.16 -20.11
CA HIS A 16 -1.98 -22.11 -20.13
C HIS A 16 -2.01 -23.05 -18.92
N ASN A 17 -0.89 -23.23 -18.22
CA ASN A 17 -0.80 -24.14 -17.09
C ASN A 17 -0.01 -23.58 -15.90
N LEU A 18 0.26 -22.27 -15.90
CA LEU A 18 1.07 -21.60 -14.87
C LEU A 18 0.57 -21.85 -13.44
N SER A 19 -0.74 -21.99 -13.24
CA SER A 19 -1.32 -22.22 -11.92
C SER A 19 -1.01 -23.60 -11.35
N THR A 20 -0.53 -24.55 -12.17
CA THR A 20 -0.03 -25.84 -11.67
C THR A 20 1.11 -25.65 -10.66
N LEU A 21 1.89 -24.57 -10.79
CA LEU A 21 2.95 -24.22 -9.85
C LEU A 21 2.43 -23.89 -8.43
N ASN A 22 1.13 -23.61 -8.26
CA ASN A 22 0.53 -23.35 -6.96
C ASN A 22 0.64 -24.55 -6.01
N SER A 23 0.87 -25.78 -6.51
CA SER A 23 1.16 -26.95 -5.68
C SER A 23 2.41 -26.79 -4.81
N HIS A 24 3.31 -25.87 -5.19
CA HIS A 24 4.52 -25.54 -4.43
C HIS A 24 4.33 -24.33 -3.48
N GLY A 25 3.11 -23.79 -3.40
CA GLY A 25 2.75 -22.65 -2.56
C GLY A 25 3.03 -21.28 -3.22
N SER A 26 2.69 -20.21 -2.50
CA SER A 26 2.86 -18.82 -2.98
C SER A 26 4.31 -18.32 -2.98
N GLY A 27 5.24 -19.10 -2.42
CA GLY A 27 6.68 -18.79 -2.42
C GLY A 27 7.41 -19.12 -3.72
N VAL A 28 6.66 -19.30 -4.81
CA VAL A 28 7.19 -19.57 -6.16
C VAL A 28 7.43 -18.25 -6.89
N TYR A 29 8.59 -18.15 -7.54
CA TYR A 29 9.02 -16.96 -8.27
C TYR A 29 9.26 -17.32 -9.74
N LEU A 30 8.71 -16.52 -10.67
CA LEU A 30 8.98 -16.62 -12.10
C LEU A 30 10.33 -15.99 -12.42
N THR A 31 11.39 -16.68 -12.01
CA THR A 31 12.77 -16.18 -12.06
C THR A 31 13.35 -16.29 -13.46
N SER A 32 13.97 -15.21 -13.92
CA SER A 32 14.68 -15.18 -15.20
C SER A 32 15.95 -16.04 -15.15
N ALA A 33 16.27 -16.72 -16.26
CA ALA A 33 17.46 -17.57 -16.33
C ALA A 33 18.78 -16.78 -16.43
N ASN A 34 18.71 -15.50 -16.83
CA ASN A 34 19.87 -14.62 -16.99
C ASN A 34 19.66 -13.32 -16.17
N THR A 35 20.20 -13.31 -14.95
CA THR A 35 19.97 -12.24 -13.95
C THR A 35 21.10 -11.20 -13.89
N THR A 36 22.13 -11.31 -14.72
CA THR A 36 23.38 -10.55 -14.58
C THR A 36 23.64 -9.48 -15.64
N SER A 37 22.64 -9.17 -16.48
CA SER A 37 22.69 -8.01 -17.39
C SER A 37 21.27 -7.54 -17.70
N TYR A 38 21.10 -6.25 -18.00
CA TYR A 38 19.82 -5.71 -18.49
C TYR A 38 19.51 -6.31 -19.87
N ALA A 39 18.97 -7.53 -19.87
CA ALA A 39 18.60 -8.24 -21.07
C ALA A 39 17.53 -7.47 -21.85
N ASP A 40 17.57 -7.55 -23.18
CA ASP A 40 16.72 -6.73 -24.06
C ASP A 40 15.22 -6.87 -23.76
N TRP A 41 14.76 -8.04 -23.34
CA TRP A 41 13.36 -8.29 -23.01
C TRP A 41 12.84 -7.48 -21.81
N LEU A 42 13.73 -7.00 -20.91
CA LEU A 42 13.34 -6.16 -19.77
C LEU A 42 12.78 -4.81 -20.22
N TYR A 43 13.17 -4.33 -21.41
CA TYR A 43 12.69 -3.07 -21.97
C TYR A 43 11.31 -3.19 -22.65
N GLY A 44 10.81 -4.42 -22.83
CA GLY A 44 9.53 -4.67 -23.50
C GLY A 44 9.52 -4.26 -24.97
N GLU A 45 8.31 -4.06 -25.49
CA GLU A 45 8.07 -3.55 -26.85
C GLU A 45 7.70 -2.08 -26.79
N THR A 46 8.30 -1.26 -27.66
CA THR A 46 7.90 0.14 -27.81
C THR A 46 6.67 0.25 -28.71
N PRO A 47 5.57 0.89 -28.26
CA PRO A 47 4.41 1.12 -29.11
C PRO A 47 4.73 1.95 -30.34
N ASP A 48 3.98 1.73 -31.42
CA ASP A 48 4.08 2.55 -32.62
C ASP A 48 3.51 3.97 -32.41
N ASN A 49 3.46 4.76 -33.48
CA ASN A 49 2.95 6.15 -33.41
C ASN A 49 1.45 6.25 -33.07
N PHE A 50 0.71 5.16 -33.20
CA PHE A 50 -0.71 5.06 -32.84
C PHE A 50 -0.91 4.45 -31.45
N GLY A 51 0.18 4.04 -30.79
CA GLY A 51 0.17 3.42 -29.47
C GLY A 51 -0.10 1.92 -29.51
N VAL A 52 0.04 1.26 -30.66
CA VAL A 52 -0.25 -0.18 -30.82
C VAL A 52 1.02 -1.00 -30.58
N LEU A 53 0.87 -2.13 -29.87
CA LEU A 53 1.90 -3.17 -29.78
C LEU A 53 1.63 -4.23 -30.86
N HIS A 54 2.67 -4.78 -31.47
CA HIS A 54 2.53 -5.72 -32.59
C HIS A 54 3.03 -7.13 -32.27
N ASN A 55 3.97 -7.25 -31.33
CA ASN A 55 4.64 -8.52 -31.00
C ASN A 55 4.34 -9.01 -29.57
N SER A 56 3.68 -8.19 -28.77
CA SER A 56 3.38 -8.47 -27.36
C SER A 56 1.95 -8.04 -26.98
N THR A 57 1.40 -8.75 -26.00
CA THR A 57 0.14 -8.40 -25.34
C THR A 57 0.44 -8.08 -23.89
N ALA A 58 0.54 -6.79 -23.56
CA ALA A 58 0.93 -6.30 -22.24
C ALA A 58 -0.26 -5.83 -21.38
N CYS A 59 -1.49 -5.99 -21.87
CA CYS A 59 -2.69 -5.62 -21.13
C CYS A 59 -3.66 -6.78 -20.95
N ALA A 60 -4.26 -6.85 -19.77
CA ALA A 60 -5.41 -7.70 -19.47
C ALA A 60 -6.55 -6.85 -18.91
N VAL A 61 -7.69 -6.89 -19.57
CA VAL A 61 -8.93 -6.26 -19.12
C VAL A 61 -9.76 -7.29 -18.37
N VAL A 62 -10.07 -7.01 -17.11
CA VAL A 62 -10.92 -7.87 -16.27
C VAL A 62 -12.19 -7.12 -15.91
N VAL A 63 -13.32 -7.63 -16.36
CA VAL A 63 -14.66 -7.09 -16.09
C VAL A 63 -15.28 -7.82 -14.92
N VAL A 64 -15.68 -7.06 -13.90
CA VAL A 64 -16.37 -7.55 -12.70
C VAL A 64 -17.79 -7.02 -12.71
N GLU A 65 -18.76 -7.89 -12.97
CA GLU A 65 -20.18 -7.54 -12.88
C GLU A 65 -20.63 -7.68 -11.43
N LYS A 66 -20.78 -6.56 -10.73
CA LYS A 66 -21.17 -6.55 -9.31
C LYS A 66 -22.68 -6.64 -9.15
N SER A 67 -23.41 -6.06 -10.09
CA SER A 67 -24.86 -6.13 -10.23
C SER A 67 -25.25 -5.85 -11.69
N PRO A 68 -26.52 -6.01 -12.09
CA PRO A 68 -26.97 -5.65 -13.45
C PRO A 68 -26.73 -4.18 -13.83
N GLN A 69 -26.48 -3.32 -12.84
CA GLN A 69 -26.31 -1.87 -13.02
C GLN A 69 -24.89 -1.40 -12.73
N GLU A 70 -24.06 -2.16 -12.01
CA GLU A 70 -22.73 -1.73 -11.60
C GLU A 70 -21.66 -2.72 -12.06
N VAL A 71 -20.73 -2.22 -12.87
CA VAL A 71 -19.64 -3.00 -13.48
C VAL A 71 -18.32 -2.28 -13.22
N ASP A 72 -17.31 -3.01 -12.77
CA ASP A 72 -15.94 -2.51 -12.67
C ASP A 72 -15.09 -3.13 -13.79
N ALA A 73 -14.48 -2.31 -14.63
CA ALA A 73 -13.52 -2.75 -15.63
C ALA A 73 -12.11 -2.39 -15.18
N PHE A 74 -11.30 -3.40 -14.89
CA PHE A 74 -9.89 -3.25 -14.54
C PHE A 74 -9.04 -3.40 -15.79
N TYR A 75 -8.14 -2.45 -16.01
CA TYR A 75 -7.15 -2.46 -17.08
C TYR A 75 -5.79 -2.70 -16.43
N PHE A 76 -5.32 -3.94 -16.45
CA PHE A 76 -4.02 -4.33 -15.92
C PHE A 76 -2.94 -4.16 -16.98
N TYR A 77 -1.81 -3.61 -16.58
CA TYR A 77 -0.63 -3.41 -17.42
C TYR A 77 0.52 -4.22 -16.84
N PHE A 78 1.18 -5.00 -17.69
CA PHE A 78 2.39 -5.71 -17.32
C PHE A 78 3.62 -4.99 -17.85
N TYR A 79 4.56 -4.68 -16.96
CA TYR A 79 5.90 -4.21 -17.33
C TYR A 79 6.91 -5.29 -17.02
N SER A 80 7.88 -5.49 -17.90
CA SER A 80 8.88 -6.56 -17.70
C SER A 80 9.88 -6.23 -16.59
N PHE A 81 10.05 -4.95 -16.25
CA PHE A 81 10.98 -4.50 -15.22
C PHE A 81 10.57 -3.17 -14.62
N ASN A 82 10.41 -3.12 -13.30
CA ASN A 82 10.27 -1.89 -12.53
C ASN A 82 11.66 -1.37 -12.16
N GLU A 83 12.01 -0.19 -12.69
CA GLU A 83 13.13 0.59 -12.20
C GLU A 83 12.61 1.43 -11.03
N GLY A 84 12.88 1.00 -9.80
CA GLY A 84 12.31 1.60 -8.61
C GLY A 84 12.72 3.07 -8.41
N ALA A 85 12.38 3.63 -7.25
CA ALA A 85 12.56 5.06 -7.01
C ALA A 85 14.04 5.50 -7.10
N ASP A 86 14.29 6.55 -7.89
CA ASP A 86 15.58 7.22 -7.97
C ASP A 86 15.84 8.00 -6.68
N ILE A 87 16.90 7.65 -5.94
CA ILE A 87 17.19 8.27 -4.64
C ILE A 87 17.59 9.75 -4.74
N THR A 88 17.86 10.25 -5.95
CA THR A 88 18.05 11.70 -6.19
C THR A 88 16.73 12.47 -6.25
N LYS A 89 15.59 11.78 -6.34
CA LYS A 89 14.24 12.34 -6.47
C LYS A 89 13.51 12.25 -5.14
N VAL A 90 13.95 13.05 -4.18
CA VAL A 90 13.39 13.11 -2.82
C VAL A 90 12.96 14.54 -2.49
N VAL A 91 11.86 14.69 -1.74
CA VAL A 91 11.34 16.00 -1.34
C VAL A 91 12.26 16.74 -0.35
N PRO A 92 12.39 18.08 -0.47
CA PRO A 92 13.03 18.93 0.54
C PRO A 92 12.49 18.77 1.96
N PRO A 93 13.34 18.66 3.01
CA PRO A 93 14.82 18.64 3.04
C PRO A 93 15.43 17.23 3.11
N LEU A 94 14.66 16.17 2.80
CA LEU A 94 15.06 14.79 3.00
C LEU A 94 16.10 14.31 1.97
N GLU A 95 16.22 14.98 0.83
CA GLU A 95 17.31 14.81 -0.15
C GLU A 95 18.70 14.97 0.51
N ARG A 96 18.80 15.78 1.57
CA ARG A 96 20.04 16.00 2.32
C ARG A 96 20.52 14.77 3.09
N LEU A 97 19.65 13.77 3.29
CA LEU A 97 20.04 12.49 3.88
C LEU A 97 20.86 11.64 2.92
N PHE A 98 20.91 12.01 1.64
CA PHE A 98 21.59 11.28 0.57
C PHE A 98 22.55 12.19 -0.21
N PRO A 99 23.57 12.80 0.44
CA PRO A 99 24.45 13.77 -0.20
C PRO A 99 25.27 13.17 -1.36
N ASP A 100 25.52 11.87 -1.33
CA ASP A 100 26.30 11.14 -2.33
C ASP A 100 25.42 10.44 -3.38
N ALA A 101 24.10 10.69 -3.37
CA ALA A 101 23.18 10.10 -4.33
C ALA A 101 23.51 10.53 -5.76
N LYS A 102 23.51 9.57 -6.69
CA LYS A 102 23.79 9.78 -8.11
C LYS A 102 22.60 9.36 -8.96
N PRO A 103 22.32 10.05 -10.08
CA PRO A 103 21.30 9.60 -11.03
C PRO A 103 21.52 8.15 -11.45
N GLY A 104 20.44 7.39 -11.56
CA GLY A 104 20.48 5.95 -11.85
C GLY A 104 20.75 5.05 -10.64
N GLN A 105 20.81 5.61 -9.42
CA GLN A 105 20.76 4.83 -8.18
C GLN A 105 19.30 4.59 -7.77
N SER A 106 18.66 3.66 -8.47
CA SER A 106 17.26 3.29 -8.28
C SER A 106 17.13 2.17 -7.23
N PHE A 107 16.14 2.27 -6.36
CA PHE A 107 15.86 1.32 -5.28
C PHE A 107 14.41 0.82 -5.34
N GLY A 108 14.19 -0.45 -5.00
CA GLY A 108 12.93 -1.15 -5.20
C GLY A 108 12.82 -1.80 -6.58
N ASN A 109 13.95 -1.99 -7.27
CA ASN A 109 13.97 -2.60 -8.61
C ASN A 109 13.47 -4.03 -8.54
N HIS A 110 12.63 -4.43 -9.48
CA HIS A 110 12.16 -5.80 -9.55
C HIS A 110 11.75 -6.20 -10.97
N VAL A 111 11.98 -7.46 -11.30
CA VAL A 111 11.52 -8.05 -12.56
C VAL A 111 10.02 -8.27 -12.47
N GLY A 112 9.31 -7.94 -13.55
CA GLY A 112 7.86 -8.00 -13.64
C GLY A 112 7.18 -6.91 -12.81
N ASP A 113 6.13 -6.30 -13.33
CA ASP A 113 5.34 -5.33 -12.58
C ASP A 113 3.89 -5.33 -13.05
N TRP A 114 2.97 -5.15 -12.12
CA TRP A 114 1.54 -5.09 -12.38
C TRP A 114 0.96 -3.80 -11.79
N GLU A 115 0.67 -2.87 -12.69
CA GLU A 115 -0.08 -1.65 -12.42
C GLU A 115 -1.45 -1.72 -13.10
N HIS A 116 -2.40 -0.88 -12.68
CA HIS A 116 -3.75 -0.91 -13.24
C HIS A 116 -4.56 0.35 -13.03
N ASN A 117 -5.48 0.56 -13.98
CA ASN A 117 -6.63 1.40 -13.76
C ASN A 117 -7.89 0.58 -13.47
N MET A 118 -8.86 1.17 -12.80
CA MET A 118 -10.21 0.63 -12.75
C MET A 118 -11.22 1.72 -13.10
N ILE A 119 -12.10 1.45 -14.07
CA ILE A 119 -13.22 2.32 -14.40
C ILE A 119 -14.48 1.66 -13.88
N ARG A 120 -15.26 2.39 -13.07
CA ARG A 120 -16.58 1.95 -12.65
C ARG A 120 -17.62 2.49 -13.60
N PHE A 121 -18.55 1.62 -13.99
CA PHE A 121 -19.74 1.95 -14.75
C PHE A 121 -20.97 1.76 -13.87
N ARG A 122 -21.91 2.69 -13.97
CA ARG A 122 -23.26 2.59 -13.44
C ARG A 122 -24.27 2.86 -14.55
N ASP A 123 -25.22 1.97 -14.75
CA ASP A 123 -26.23 2.07 -15.82
C ASP A 123 -25.59 2.33 -17.19
N ALA A 124 -24.55 1.54 -17.51
CA ALA A 124 -23.72 1.65 -18.70
C ALA A 124 -22.96 2.99 -18.90
N LYS A 125 -22.93 3.86 -17.89
CA LYS A 125 -22.18 5.12 -17.92
C LYS A 125 -21.01 5.08 -16.94
N PRO A 126 -19.81 5.54 -17.34
CA PRO A 126 -18.69 5.60 -16.42
C PRO A 126 -18.92 6.67 -15.33
N VAL A 127 -18.58 6.34 -14.08
CA VAL A 127 -18.77 7.24 -12.92
C VAL A 127 -17.45 7.71 -12.31
N GLY A 128 -16.36 7.00 -12.60
CA GLY A 128 -15.03 7.42 -12.17
C GLY A 128 -13.95 6.40 -12.47
N VAL A 129 -12.72 6.82 -12.25
CA VAL A 129 -11.51 6.05 -12.55
C VAL A 129 -10.61 6.01 -11.33
N TYR A 130 -10.03 4.84 -11.07
CA TYR A 130 -8.94 4.64 -10.14
C TYR A 130 -7.62 4.52 -10.90
N PHE A 131 -6.57 5.13 -10.36
CA PHE A 131 -5.20 5.09 -10.84
C PHE A 131 -4.34 4.44 -9.76
N SER A 132 -3.77 3.26 -10.03
CA SER A 132 -2.87 2.59 -9.10
C SER A 132 -1.57 3.36 -8.96
N GLN A 133 -1.07 3.46 -7.73
CA GLN A 133 0.19 4.10 -7.39
C GLN A 133 0.82 3.25 -6.30
N HIS A 134 1.72 2.35 -6.71
CA HIS A 134 2.41 1.43 -5.82
C HIS A 134 1.40 0.58 -5.00
N THR A 135 1.35 0.80 -3.69
CA THR A 135 0.50 0.03 -2.77
C THR A 135 -0.91 0.61 -2.58
N SER A 136 -1.21 1.76 -3.20
CA SER A 136 -2.50 2.47 -3.12
C SER A 136 -2.79 3.14 -4.48
N GLY A 137 -3.38 4.33 -4.48
CA GLY A 137 -3.71 5.07 -5.68
C GLY A 137 -4.53 6.33 -5.41
N LYS A 138 -5.04 6.91 -6.50
CA LYS A 138 -5.95 8.05 -6.51
C LYS A 138 -7.19 7.69 -7.31
N ALA A 139 -8.36 8.21 -6.92
CA ALA A 139 -9.58 8.11 -7.68
C ALA A 139 -10.03 9.49 -8.16
N CYS A 140 -10.53 9.56 -9.39
CA CYS A 140 -11.17 10.74 -9.99
C CYS A 140 -12.62 10.40 -10.35
N LEU A 141 -13.52 11.35 -10.15
CA LEU A 141 -14.88 11.24 -10.70
C LEU A 141 -14.82 11.44 -12.22
N TRP A 142 -15.72 10.80 -12.96
CA TRP A 142 -15.64 10.78 -14.42
C TRP A 142 -15.72 12.17 -15.06
N ASP A 143 -16.57 13.03 -14.49
CA ASP A 143 -16.83 14.38 -14.98
C ASP A 143 -15.94 15.46 -14.32
N ASP A 144 -14.98 15.06 -13.48
CA ASP A 144 -14.03 15.98 -12.85
C ASP A 144 -12.80 16.20 -13.75
N GLU A 145 -12.92 17.18 -14.65
CA GLU A 145 -11.84 17.60 -15.54
C GLU A 145 -10.64 18.23 -14.82
N THR A 146 -10.80 18.65 -13.55
CA THR A 146 -9.68 19.12 -12.73
C THR A 146 -8.85 17.97 -12.17
N CYS A 147 -9.42 16.77 -12.13
CA CYS A 147 -8.76 15.58 -11.60
C CYS A 147 -8.04 14.79 -12.69
N MET A 148 -8.64 14.63 -13.89
CA MET A 148 -8.06 13.85 -14.99
C MET A 148 -8.40 14.42 -16.37
N SER A 149 -7.52 14.16 -17.34
CA SER A 149 -7.73 14.49 -18.75
C SER A 149 -8.32 13.31 -19.54
N LYS A 150 -9.03 13.62 -20.64
CA LYS A 150 -9.59 12.62 -21.58
C LYS A 150 -9.27 13.00 -23.03
N ARG A 151 -9.13 12.02 -23.91
CA ARG A 151 -9.13 12.16 -25.38
C ARG A 151 -10.41 11.52 -25.91
N GLY A 152 -11.39 12.34 -26.27
CA GLY A 152 -12.76 11.85 -26.47
C GLY A 152 -13.30 11.23 -25.18
N ASP A 153 -13.82 10.01 -25.25
CA ASP A 153 -14.33 9.28 -24.08
C ASP A 153 -13.26 8.46 -23.33
N ARG A 154 -11.99 8.53 -23.74
CA ARG A 154 -10.90 7.72 -23.17
C ARG A 154 -10.08 8.56 -22.17
N PRO A 155 -9.97 8.15 -20.89
CA PRO A 155 -9.04 8.77 -19.95
C PRO A 155 -7.60 8.69 -20.44
N VAL A 156 -6.83 9.74 -20.18
CA VAL A 156 -5.37 9.74 -20.40
C VAL A 156 -4.70 9.43 -19.07
N VAL A 157 -3.77 8.48 -19.11
CA VAL A 157 -3.02 8.01 -17.94
C VAL A 157 -1.55 8.30 -18.18
N PHE A 158 -0.88 8.87 -17.19
CA PHE A 158 0.54 9.18 -17.22
C PHE A 158 1.26 8.16 -16.34
N SER A 159 2.01 7.25 -16.96
CA SER A 159 2.79 6.25 -16.23
C SER A 159 4.10 6.88 -15.77
N ALA A 160 4.43 6.74 -14.49
CA ALA A 160 5.69 7.21 -13.97
C ALA A 160 6.86 6.43 -14.56
N ARG A 161 7.96 7.14 -14.84
CA ARG A 161 9.19 6.53 -15.33
C ARG A 161 9.76 5.59 -14.27
N GLY A 162 9.95 4.33 -14.65
CA GLY A 162 10.58 3.30 -13.85
C GLY A 162 9.62 2.60 -12.88
N SER A 163 8.92 3.36 -12.04
CA SER A 163 7.99 2.79 -11.04
C SER A 163 6.62 2.40 -11.61
N HIS A 164 6.28 2.93 -12.79
CA HIS A 164 5.02 2.72 -13.52
C HIS A 164 3.73 3.14 -12.80
N ALA A 165 3.84 3.77 -11.64
CA ALA A 165 2.68 4.32 -10.94
C ALA A 165 1.86 5.20 -11.89
N ASN A 166 0.54 5.00 -11.88
CA ASN A 166 -0.37 5.66 -12.79
C ASN A 166 -0.87 6.98 -12.19
N TYR A 167 -0.74 8.06 -12.95
CA TYR A 167 -1.15 9.40 -12.57
C TYR A 167 -2.19 9.97 -13.53
N PRO A 168 -3.14 10.78 -13.03
CA PRO A 168 -4.16 11.40 -13.88
C PRO A 168 -3.66 12.68 -14.56
N SER A 169 -2.45 13.15 -14.21
CA SER A 169 -1.79 14.31 -14.81
C SER A 169 -0.29 14.06 -14.91
N GLU A 170 0.37 14.73 -15.85
CA GLU A 170 1.82 14.81 -15.89
C GLU A 170 2.40 15.58 -14.69
N GLY A 171 3.72 15.47 -14.52
CA GLY A 171 4.51 16.20 -13.55
C GLY A 171 5.16 15.32 -12.49
N SER A 172 5.58 16.00 -11.41
CA SER A 172 6.21 15.39 -10.25
C SER A 172 5.17 15.05 -9.20
N HIS A 173 5.13 13.79 -8.77
CA HIS A 173 4.14 13.27 -7.83
C HIS A 173 4.83 12.69 -6.61
N VAL A 174 4.38 13.07 -5.41
CA VAL A 174 4.96 12.54 -4.17
C VAL A 174 4.46 11.12 -3.92
N HIS A 175 5.39 10.16 -3.98
CA HIS A 175 5.23 8.75 -3.63
C HIS A 175 5.76 8.48 -2.21
N ASP A 176 5.05 7.62 -1.47
CA ASP A 176 5.47 7.10 -0.16
C ASP A 176 6.03 8.16 0.80
N VAL A 177 5.40 9.35 0.76
CA VAL A 177 5.66 10.52 1.60
C VAL A 177 6.82 11.41 1.15
N ALA A 178 7.87 10.84 0.57
CA ALA A 178 9.09 11.59 0.32
C ALA A 178 9.74 11.34 -1.04
N LEU A 179 9.44 10.22 -1.70
CA LEU A 179 9.96 9.92 -3.03
C LEU A 179 9.15 10.70 -4.06
N ILE A 180 9.76 11.02 -5.19
CA ILE A 180 9.12 11.75 -6.27
C ILE A 180 9.10 10.86 -7.50
N ASP A 181 7.90 10.46 -7.91
CA ASP A 181 7.66 9.89 -9.22
C ASP A 181 7.55 11.01 -10.26
N ILE A 182 8.03 10.75 -11.46
CA ILE A 182 7.95 11.67 -12.60
C ILE A 182 7.17 10.96 -13.70
N ALA A 183 6.04 11.54 -14.08
CA ALA A 183 5.21 11.06 -15.18
C ALA A 183 5.08 12.17 -16.21
N ASP A 184 5.32 11.88 -17.49
CA ASP A 184 5.19 12.84 -18.59
C ASP A 184 4.34 12.22 -19.72
N GLU A 185 4.06 13.02 -20.75
CA GLU A 185 3.26 12.55 -21.90
C GLU A 185 3.91 11.38 -22.66
N GLY A 186 5.24 11.27 -22.61
CA GLY A 186 6.01 10.20 -23.23
C GLY A 186 5.57 9.83 -24.65
N ARG A 187 5.67 8.54 -24.95
CA ARG A 187 5.08 7.93 -26.15
C ARG A 187 3.67 7.46 -25.79
N ILE A 188 2.69 7.75 -26.64
CA ILE A 188 1.33 7.23 -26.45
C ILE A 188 1.32 5.69 -26.54
N TRP A 189 0.56 5.06 -25.65
CA TRP A 189 0.27 3.63 -25.68
C TRP A 189 -1.24 3.43 -25.54
N ASP A 190 -1.84 2.67 -26.45
CA ASP A 190 -3.22 2.20 -26.32
C ASP A 190 -3.22 0.76 -25.79
N PRO A 191 -3.44 0.56 -24.49
CA PRO A 191 -3.24 -0.74 -23.87
C PRO A 191 -4.20 -1.81 -24.37
N VAL A 192 -5.34 -1.44 -24.97
CA VAL A 192 -6.32 -2.43 -25.47
C VAL A 192 -6.01 -2.93 -26.89
N GLN A 193 -4.90 -2.48 -27.49
CA GLN A 193 -4.47 -2.84 -28.83
C GLN A 193 -3.06 -3.46 -28.84
N PRO A 194 -2.92 -4.78 -28.56
CA PRO A 194 -3.95 -5.73 -28.15
C PRO A 194 -4.06 -5.90 -26.62
N ALA A 195 -5.18 -6.46 -26.17
CA ALA A 195 -5.38 -6.91 -24.80
C ALA A 195 -6.06 -8.28 -24.75
N TYR A 196 -5.89 -8.96 -23.62
CA TYR A 196 -6.75 -10.08 -23.24
C TYR A 196 -7.97 -9.58 -22.48
N TYR A 197 -9.13 -10.20 -22.68
CA TYR A 197 -10.39 -9.80 -22.04
C TYR A 197 -10.97 -10.95 -21.22
N TYR A 198 -11.32 -10.66 -19.96
CA TYR A 198 -11.83 -11.65 -19.02
C TYR A 198 -13.05 -11.13 -18.27
N HIS A 199 -13.96 -12.04 -17.93
CA HIS A 199 -14.91 -11.84 -16.84
C HIS A 199 -14.34 -12.40 -15.54
N TYR A 200 -14.71 -11.80 -14.42
CA TYR A 200 -14.45 -12.33 -13.09
C TYR A 200 -15.75 -12.39 -12.30
N ASP A 201 -16.13 -13.60 -11.88
CA ASP A 201 -17.29 -13.82 -11.02
C ASP A 201 -16.90 -13.57 -9.56
N PRO A 202 -17.46 -12.54 -8.89
CA PRO A 202 -17.14 -12.23 -7.50
C PRO A 202 -17.61 -13.31 -6.50
N ALA A 203 -18.60 -14.13 -6.85
CA ALA A 203 -19.14 -15.16 -5.96
C ALA A 203 -18.27 -16.43 -5.96
N THR A 204 -17.84 -16.86 -7.14
CA THR A 204 -17.01 -18.07 -7.30
C THR A 204 -15.52 -17.78 -7.36
N GLN A 205 -15.13 -16.52 -7.55
CA GLN A 205 -13.75 -16.06 -7.74
C GLN A 205 -13.09 -16.66 -8.99
N VAL A 206 -13.89 -16.97 -10.02
CA VAL A 206 -13.44 -17.61 -11.25
C VAL A 206 -13.29 -16.58 -12.37
N PHE A 207 -12.17 -16.68 -13.09
CA PHE A 207 -11.95 -15.98 -14.35
C PHE A 207 -12.43 -16.82 -15.53
N THR A 208 -13.08 -16.17 -16.50
CA THR A 208 -13.46 -16.75 -17.80
C THR A 208 -13.11 -15.79 -18.94
N PRO A 209 -12.85 -16.27 -20.16
CA PRO A 209 -12.65 -15.38 -21.31
C PRO A 209 -13.89 -14.54 -21.60
N ALA A 210 -13.70 -13.27 -21.96
CA ALA A 210 -14.76 -12.36 -22.39
C ALA A 210 -14.83 -12.19 -23.91
N ASP A 211 -13.86 -12.73 -24.65
CA ASP A 211 -13.88 -12.77 -26.11
C ASP A 211 -13.31 -14.09 -26.65
N SER A 212 -13.50 -14.34 -27.95
CA SER A 212 -13.03 -15.57 -28.60
C SER A 212 -11.52 -15.59 -28.87
N ALA A 213 -10.86 -14.43 -28.85
CA ALA A 213 -9.41 -14.31 -29.07
C ALA A 213 -8.63 -14.65 -27.80
N THR A 214 -9.18 -14.37 -26.61
CA THR A 214 -8.59 -14.70 -25.32
C THR A 214 -8.78 -16.18 -25.02
N LYS A 215 -7.71 -16.97 -25.18
CA LYS A 215 -7.76 -18.43 -24.93
C LYS A 215 -7.06 -18.86 -23.65
N VAL A 216 -6.35 -17.95 -22.99
CA VAL A 216 -5.39 -18.30 -21.94
C VAL A 216 -5.80 -17.68 -20.62
N VAL A 217 -6.40 -18.48 -19.73
CA VAL A 217 -6.95 -17.99 -18.45
C VAL A 217 -6.07 -18.36 -17.26
N ASP A 218 -5.32 -19.46 -17.37
CA ASP A 218 -4.75 -20.14 -16.21
C ASP A 218 -3.72 -19.29 -15.44
N TRP A 219 -2.96 -18.45 -16.14
CA TRP A 219 -2.01 -17.51 -15.55
C TRP A 219 -2.62 -16.56 -14.51
N LEU A 220 -3.89 -16.17 -14.65
CA LEU A 220 -4.58 -15.32 -13.66
C LEU A 220 -4.75 -16.02 -12.31
N ARG A 221 -4.67 -17.36 -12.30
CA ARG A 221 -4.80 -18.19 -11.10
C ARG A 221 -3.45 -18.47 -10.44
N PHE A 222 -2.33 -18.05 -11.01
CA PHE A 222 -1.01 -18.22 -10.37
C PHE A 222 -0.92 -17.44 -9.05
N ASP A 223 -0.47 -18.12 -7.98
CA ASP A 223 -0.40 -17.59 -6.61
C ASP A 223 0.96 -16.96 -6.26
N GLY A 224 1.98 -17.16 -7.09
CA GLY A 224 3.34 -16.73 -6.81
C GLY A 224 3.67 -15.32 -7.28
N ALA A 225 4.97 -15.05 -7.28
CA ALA A 225 5.58 -13.80 -7.69
C ALA A 225 5.92 -13.80 -9.19
N TRP A 226 5.48 -12.76 -9.87
CA TRP A 226 5.79 -12.43 -11.26
C TRP A 226 7.16 -11.75 -11.30
N GLY A 227 8.21 -12.56 -11.26
CA GLY A 227 9.59 -12.10 -11.37
C GLY A 227 10.55 -12.79 -10.40
N ASP A 228 11.72 -12.19 -10.25
CA ASP A 228 12.81 -12.69 -9.42
C ASP A 228 12.52 -12.54 -7.93
N LYS A 229 13.17 -13.40 -7.13
CA LYS A 229 13.19 -13.27 -5.68
C LYS A 229 14.20 -12.20 -5.26
N LYS A 230 13.84 -11.36 -4.29
CA LYS A 230 14.75 -10.37 -3.68
C LYS A 230 16.04 -11.05 -3.23
N TYR A 231 17.19 -10.49 -3.61
CA TYR A 231 18.50 -10.93 -3.12
C TYR A 231 18.61 -10.89 -1.59
N GLN A 232 19.38 -11.83 -1.04
CA GLN A 232 19.74 -11.80 0.37
C GLN A 232 20.59 -10.55 0.69
N ASP A 233 20.52 -10.06 1.93
CA ASP A 233 21.26 -8.88 2.37
C ASP A 233 22.79 -9.02 2.29
N THR A 234 23.28 -10.26 2.24
CA THR A 234 24.69 -10.61 2.08
C THR A 234 25.15 -10.64 0.61
N ASP A 235 24.23 -10.60 -0.36
CA ASP A 235 24.57 -10.62 -1.78
C ASP A 235 25.24 -9.28 -2.16
N PRO A 236 26.41 -9.30 -2.83
CA PRO A 236 27.14 -8.07 -3.18
C PRO A 236 26.38 -7.14 -4.14
N ARG A 237 25.38 -7.65 -4.86
CA ARG A 237 24.52 -6.84 -5.74
C ARG A 237 23.44 -6.09 -4.95
N GLN A 238 23.14 -6.54 -3.73
CA GLN A 238 22.10 -5.98 -2.90
C GLN A 238 22.65 -4.83 -2.04
N THR A 239 22.03 -3.66 -2.16
CA THR A 239 22.29 -2.53 -1.28
C THR A 239 21.01 -2.11 -0.58
N THR A 240 21.13 -1.50 0.59
CA THR A 240 19.99 -1.01 1.38
C THR A 240 20.24 0.45 1.72
N VAL A 241 19.24 1.30 1.51
CA VAL A 241 19.26 2.69 1.96
C VAL A 241 19.30 2.70 3.49
N PRO A 242 20.34 3.30 4.12
CA PRO A 242 20.41 3.41 5.57
C PRO A 242 19.16 4.11 6.14
N TYR A 243 18.78 3.76 7.38
CA TYR A 243 17.65 4.33 8.15
C TYR A 243 16.24 4.02 7.63
N PHE A 244 16.05 3.92 6.31
CA PHE A 244 14.75 3.63 5.70
C PHE A 244 14.58 2.15 5.34
N GLY A 245 15.68 1.39 5.25
CA GLY A 245 15.62 -0.04 4.95
C GLY A 245 15.19 -0.37 3.52
N LEU A 246 15.14 0.64 2.64
CA LEU A 246 14.73 0.47 1.25
C LEU A 246 15.79 -0.34 0.50
N LYS A 247 15.37 -1.46 -0.07
CA LYS A 247 16.23 -2.43 -0.73
C LYS A 247 16.46 -2.06 -2.19
N LYS A 248 17.63 -2.37 -2.74
CA LYS A 248 17.93 -2.11 -4.15
C LYS A 248 17.07 -2.98 -5.06
N PHE A 249 17.11 -4.28 -4.83
CA PHE A 249 16.25 -5.24 -5.51
C PHE A 249 15.19 -5.78 -4.56
N GLU A 250 13.96 -5.87 -5.05
CA GLU A 250 12.81 -6.43 -4.35
C GLU A 250 12.26 -7.66 -5.06
N ASP A 251 11.32 -8.33 -4.40
CA ASP A 251 10.60 -9.47 -4.95
C ASP A 251 9.68 -9.01 -6.08
N GLY A 252 9.56 -9.78 -7.15
CA GLY A 252 8.52 -9.58 -8.16
C GLY A 252 7.11 -9.59 -7.53
N PRO A 253 6.15 -8.81 -8.04
CA PRO A 253 4.85 -8.67 -7.41
C PRO A 253 3.97 -9.89 -7.65
N ASN A 254 2.86 -9.97 -6.92
CA ASN A 254 1.81 -10.93 -7.23
C ASN A 254 0.92 -10.43 -8.40
N GLY A 255 0.12 -11.34 -8.95
CA GLY A 255 -0.68 -11.07 -10.14
C GLY A 255 -1.99 -10.29 -9.90
N PRO A 256 -2.76 -10.02 -10.98
CA PRO A 256 -3.98 -9.21 -10.95
C PRO A 256 -5.04 -9.61 -9.91
N LYS A 257 -5.21 -10.91 -9.63
CA LYS A 257 -6.22 -11.39 -8.68
C LYS A 257 -6.04 -10.86 -7.25
N PHE A 258 -4.83 -10.41 -6.89
CA PHE A 258 -4.53 -9.88 -5.57
C PHE A 258 -4.81 -8.36 -5.45
N LYS A 259 -5.24 -7.69 -6.52
CA LYS A 259 -5.43 -6.24 -6.58
C LYS A 259 -6.83 -5.76 -6.13
N GLN A 260 -7.50 -6.54 -5.27
CA GLN A 260 -8.84 -6.30 -4.73
C GLN A 260 -9.88 -6.02 -5.83
N LEU A 261 -10.28 -7.07 -6.57
CA LEU A 261 -11.19 -6.96 -7.71
C LEU A 261 -12.64 -6.63 -7.31
N VAL A 262 -13.04 -6.91 -6.07
CA VAL A 262 -14.38 -6.64 -5.55
C VAL A 262 -14.31 -5.52 -4.52
N ARG A 263 -14.47 -4.26 -4.99
CA ARG A 263 -14.34 -3.05 -4.15
C ARG A 263 -15.69 -2.42 -3.86
N LYS A 264 -15.90 -1.85 -2.67
CA LYS A 264 -17.11 -1.06 -2.39
C LYS A 264 -17.12 0.26 -3.17
N GLY A 265 -15.98 0.94 -3.25
CA GLY A 265 -15.80 2.20 -3.99
C GLY A 265 -14.81 2.08 -5.15
N LEU A 266 -14.37 3.23 -5.69
CA LEU A 266 -13.27 3.30 -6.65
C LEU A 266 -11.93 2.91 -6.01
N MET A 267 -11.72 3.37 -4.77
CA MET A 267 -10.54 3.06 -3.98
C MET A 267 -10.58 1.61 -3.45
N PRO A 268 -9.42 0.96 -3.26
CA PRO A 268 -9.32 -0.30 -2.54
C PRO A 268 -9.91 -0.18 -1.12
N ASP A 269 -10.63 -1.21 -0.69
CA ASP A 269 -11.33 -1.21 0.61
C ASP A 269 -10.34 -1.34 1.78
N HIS A 270 -9.26 -2.11 1.57
CA HIS A 270 -8.20 -2.28 2.55
C HIS A 270 -6.95 -1.55 2.07
N ARG A 271 -6.56 -0.50 2.78
CA ARG A 271 -5.27 0.16 2.56
C ARG A 271 -4.20 -0.48 3.45
N PRO A 272 -2.97 -0.67 2.94
CA PRO A 272 -1.84 -1.05 3.78
C PRO A 272 -1.67 -0.05 4.93
N LYS A 273 -1.31 -0.55 6.12
CA LYS A 273 -0.98 0.31 7.26
C LYS A 273 0.40 0.93 7.00
N ASP A 274 0.48 2.25 7.13
CA ASP A 274 1.76 2.93 7.00
C ASP A 274 2.69 2.54 8.15
N PRO A 275 3.97 2.23 7.86
CA PRO A 275 4.97 2.01 8.88
C PRO A 275 5.11 3.24 9.79
N MET A 276 5.48 3.02 11.06
CA MET A 276 5.72 4.13 12.02
C MET A 276 6.68 5.19 11.46
N MET A 277 7.73 4.77 10.74
CA MET A 277 8.68 5.70 10.12
C MET A 277 7.98 6.64 9.13
N LYS A 278 7.09 6.12 8.28
CA LYS A 278 6.32 6.90 7.31
C LYS A 278 5.41 7.92 7.98
N VAL A 279 4.81 7.55 9.12
CA VAL A 279 4.02 8.47 9.96
C VAL A 279 4.88 9.61 10.52
N LEU A 280 6.08 9.29 11.03
CA LEU A 280 7.02 10.29 11.56
C LEU A 280 7.50 11.25 10.47
N VAL A 281 7.83 10.74 9.28
CA VAL A 281 8.24 11.59 8.15
C VAL A 281 7.10 12.52 7.71
N ARG A 282 5.84 12.05 7.64
CA ARG A 282 4.70 12.93 7.34
C ARG A 282 4.55 14.04 8.36
N TRP A 283 4.66 13.70 9.65
CA TRP A 283 4.61 14.69 10.71
C TRP A 283 5.75 15.71 10.56
N TYR A 284 6.99 15.27 10.31
CA TYR A 284 8.10 16.19 10.09
C TYR A 284 7.84 17.14 8.91
N LEU A 285 7.41 16.61 7.76
CA LEU A 285 7.14 17.41 6.56
C LEU A 285 5.98 18.39 6.73
N SER A 286 4.94 18.05 7.51
CA SER A 286 3.82 18.97 7.75
C SER A 286 4.23 20.21 8.56
N TRP A 287 5.25 20.08 9.41
CA TRP A 287 5.81 21.20 10.19
C TRP A 287 6.98 21.88 9.48
N TYR A 288 7.55 21.26 8.44
CA TYR A 288 8.73 21.78 7.75
C TYR A 288 8.48 23.16 7.14
N GLY A 289 7.39 23.33 6.39
CA GLY A 289 7.08 24.59 5.73
C GLY A 289 6.92 25.79 6.66
N CYS A 290 6.36 25.59 7.86
CA CYS A 290 6.08 26.69 8.80
C CYS A 290 7.23 26.97 9.77
N CYS A 291 7.90 25.92 10.24
CA CYS A 291 8.52 25.95 11.56
C CYS A 291 9.91 25.29 11.59
N LEU A 292 10.19 24.38 10.65
CA LEU A 292 11.48 23.65 10.59
C LEU A 292 12.30 23.99 9.34
N LYS A 293 11.80 24.86 8.45
CA LYS A 293 12.53 25.31 7.26
C LYS A 293 13.86 25.94 7.68
N GLY A 294 14.96 25.43 7.13
CA GLY A 294 16.32 25.90 7.45
C GLY A 294 16.99 25.21 8.64
N TRP A 295 16.25 24.43 9.44
CA TRP A 295 16.83 23.62 10.50
C TRP A 295 17.41 22.33 9.94
N ASN A 296 18.58 21.90 10.44
CA ASN A 296 19.12 20.58 10.10
C ASN A 296 18.20 19.50 10.71
N PRO A 297 17.72 18.51 9.93
CA PRO A 297 16.84 17.44 10.42
C PRO A 297 17.36 16.76 11.70
N TRP A 298 18.68 16.57 11.82
CA TRP A 298 19.30 15.96 12.99
C TRP A 298 19.13 16.78 14.27
N VAL A 299 19.15 18.11 14.18
CA VAL A 299 18.92 19.00 15.32
C VAL A 299 17.50 18.82 15.84
N VAL A 300 16.51 18.76 14.94
CA VAL A 300 15.10 18.54 15.30
C VAL A 300 14.91 17.20 16.00
N ILE A 301 15.50 16.13 15.44
CA ILE A 301 15.43 14.78 16.03
C ILE A 301 16.04 14.75 17.43
N ILE A 302 17.25 15.31 17.61
CA ILE A 302 17.94 15.35 18.90
C ILE A 302 17.14 16.17 19.92
N SER A 303 16.61 17.34 19.54
CA SER A 303 15.77 18.15 20.41
C SER A 303 14.50 17.42 20.86
N LEU A 304 13.82 16.70 19.95
CA LEU A 304 12.65 15.90 20.30
C LEU A 304 12.99 14.75 21.26
N LEU A 305 14.12 14.07 21.05
CA LEU A 305 14.61 13.03 21.96
C LEU A 305 14.90 13.59 23.36
N LEU A 306 15.55 14.76 23.44
CA LEU A 306 15.82 15.42 24.72
C LEU A 306 14.54 15.83 25.45
N VAL A 307 13.56 16.39 24.74
CA VAL A 307 12.25 16.74 25.29
C VAL A 307 11.50 15.48 25.77
N PHE A 308 11.56 14.39 25.01
CA PHE A 308 10.95 13.12 25.39
C PHE A 308 11.57 12.53 26.66
N VAL A 309 12.91 12.52 26.76
CA VAL A 309 13.63 12.09 27.97
C VAL A 309 13.27 12.99 29.16
N LEU A 310 13.18 14.30 28.97
CA LEU A 310 12.79 15.25 30.01
C LEU A 310 11.35 15.00 30.49
N LEU A 311 10.41 14.77 29.57
CA LEU A 311 9.02 14.44 29.90
C LEU A 311 8.95 13.15 30.71
N ILE A 312 9.65 12.09 30.30
CA ILE A 312 9.73 10.85 31.08
C ILE A 312 10.29 11.12 32.48
N ALA A 313 11.38 11.88 32.59
CA ALA A 313 11.98 12.22 33.88
C ALA A 313 11.00 13.00 34.77
N LEU A 314 10.26 13.97 34.21
CA LEU A 314 9.24 14.75 34.91
C LEU A 314 8.06 13.87 35.33
N THR A 315 7.58 12.97 34.48
CA THR A 315 6.50 12.02 34.84
C THR A 315 6.96 11.07 35.95
N VAL A 316 8.17 10.51 35.85
CA VAL A 316 8.75 9.65 36.90
C VAL A 316 8.91 10.42 38.20
N PHE A 317 9.40 11.66 38.14
CA PHE A 317 9.53 12.54 39.31
C PHE A 317 8.17 12.87 39.93
N ALA A 318 7.18 13.24 39.11
CA ALA A 318 5.82 13.52 39.55
C ALA A 318 5.19 12.29 40.20
N VAL A 319 5.29 11.11 39.58
CA VAL A 319 4.82 9.85 40.16
C VAL A 319 5.56 9.54 41.47
N LYS A 320 6.88 9.65 41.53
CA LYS A 320 7.66 9.42 42.76
C LYS A 320 7.29 10.40 43.88
N ARG A 321 6.98 11.65 43.56
CA ARG A 321 6.62 12.70 44.53
C ARG A 321 5.15 12.68 44.95
N LEU A 322 4.25 12.30 44.03
CA LEU A 322 2.80 12.25 44.26
C LEU A 322 2.36 10.91 44.86
N LYS A 323 2.99 9.79 44.51
CA LYS A 323 2.66 8.45 45.05
C LYS A 323 2.67 8.39 46.59
N PRO A 324 3.65 8.95 47.32
CA PRO A 324 3.60 8.99 48.79
C PRO A 324 2.48 9.91 49.32
N ARG A 325 2.20 11.04 48.66
CA ARG A 325 1.13 11.97 49.05
C ARG A 325 -0.26 11.38 48.83
N VAL A 326 -0.48 10.72 47.69
CA VAL A 326 -1.73 10.01 47.36
C VAL A 326 -1.92 8.82 48.30
N LYS A 327 -0.87 8.03 48.60
CA LYS A 327 -0.94 6.94 49.58
C LYS A 327 -1.32 7.46 50.98
N ARG A 328 -0.76 8.60 51.41
CA ARG A 328 -1.09 9.25 52.69
C ARG A 328 -2.51 9.80 52.71
N TRP A 329 -2.98 10.38 51.61
CA TRP A 329 -4.33 10.91 51.46
C TRP A 329 -5.40 9.79 51.46
N VAL A 330 -5.17 8.71 50.71
CA VAL A 330 -6.04 7.52 50.69
C VAL A 330 -6.06 6.84 52.06
N GLY A 331 -4.90 6.68 52.71
CA GLY A 331 -4.81 6.16 54.08
C GLY A 331 -5.59 7.00 55.10
N ASN A 332 -5.48 8.33 55.03
CA ASN A 332 -6.23 9.24 55.89
C ASN A 332 -7.75 9.19 55.61
N ARG A 333 -8.18 9.01 54.36
CA ARG A 333 -9.60 8.88 53.99
C ARG A 333 -10.21 7.56 54.47
N LEU A 334 -9.46 6.47 54.41
CA LEU A 334 -9.88 5.16 54.93
C LEU A 334 -9.98 5.18 56.47
N ASN A 335 -9.00 5.77 57.17
CA ASN A 335 -9.06 5.95 58.62
C ASN A 335 -10.22 6.86 59.07
N ARG A 336 -10.60 7.86 58.26
CA ARG A 336 -11.75 8.74 58.56
C ARG A 336 -13.10 8.04 58.43
N LYS A 337 -13.21 7.03 57.56
CA LYS A 337 -14.42 6.19 57.42
C LYS A 337 -14.53 5.10 58.48
N ALA A 338 -13.42 4.70 59.09
CA ALA A 338 -13.37 3.62 60.09
C ALA A 338 -13.64 4.07 61.53
N LYS A 339 -14.03 5.33 61.78
CA LYS A 339 -14.32 5.84 63.11
C LYS A 339 -15.82 6.20 63.23
N PRO A 340 -16.69 5.28 63.67
CA PRO A 340 -18.06 5.63 64.06
C PRO A 340 -18.04 6.32 65.43
N GLU A 341 -18.74 7.45 65.55
CA GLU A 341 -19.10 8.06 66.84
C GLU A 341 -19.96 7.07 67.63
N GLN A 342 -19.48 6.65 68.80
CA GLN A 342 -20.34 6.10 69.84
C GLN A 342 -21.12 7.26 70.45
N ASN A 343 -22.43 7.27 70.26
CA ASN A 343 -23.36 7.88 71.21
C ASN A 343 -24.56 6.94 71.36
N GLU A 344 -24.70 6.43 72.58
CA GLU A 344 -25.79 5.57 73.06
C GLU A 344 -27.15 6.26 72.94
N VAL A 345 -28.16 5.52 72.47
CA VAL A 345 -29.56 5.78 72.84
C VAL A 345 -30.21 4.45 73.22
N GLN A 346 -30.31 4.25 74.52
CA GLN A 346 -31.24 3.33 75.19
C GLN A 346 -32.69 3.69 74.80
N LEU A 347 -33.54 2.72 74.39
CA LEU A 347 -34.91 2.60 74.93
C LEU A 347 -35.67 1.32 74.48
N ARG A 348 -35.95 0.50 75.49
CA ARG A 348 -37.17 -0.28 75.83
C ARG A 348 -37.88 -1.17 74.78
N LEU A 349 -37.91 -2.46 75.13
CA LEU A 349 -38.91 -3.47 74.78
C LEU A 349 -40.35 -3.00 75.07
N LEU A 350 -41.30 -3.44 74.23
CA LEU A 350 -42.70 -3.61 74.63
C LEU A 350 -43.20 -5.00 74.21
N ASP A 351 -43.75 -5.65 75.23
CA ASP A 351 -44.37 -6.97 75.36
C ASP A 351 -45.81 -6.94 74.81
N PRO A 352 -46.33 -7.99 74.14
CA PRO A 352 -47.67 -7.99 73.59
C PRO A 352 -48.65 -8.71 74.52
N ASP A 353 -49.36 -7.96 75.37
CA ASP A 353 -50.56 -8.46 76.06
C ASP A 353 -51.44 -7.31 76.55
N ARG A 354 -52.49 -6.98 75.79
CA ARG A 354 -53.86 -6.75 76.28
C ARG A 354 -54.79 -6.31 75.14
N ALA A 355 -55.78 -7.17 74.89
CA ALA A 355 -57.05 -6.82 74.29
C ALA A 355 -58.01 -6.28 75.38
N GLU A 356 -59.08 -5.62 74.92
CA GLU A 356 -60.25 -4.98 75.60
C GLU A 356 -60.23 -3.46 75.37
N GLU A 357 -61.28 -2.75 74.97
CA GLU A 357 -62.68 -3.03 74.64
C GLU A 357 -63.24 -1.69 74.06
N ASP A 358 -64.39 -1.76 73.39
CA ASP A 358 -65.36 -0.69 73.11
C ASP A 358 -65.26 0.23 71.86
N MET A 359 -66.37 0.11 71.10
CA MET A 359 -66.99 0.92 70.04
C MET A 359 -66.48 0.86 68.60
#